data_AF-A7T1K9-F1
#
_entry.id   AF-A7T1K9-F1
#
_cell.length_a   1.000
_cell.length_b   1.000
_cell.length_c   1.000
_cell.angle_alpha   90.00
_cell.angle_beta   90.00
_cell.angle_gamma   90.00
#
_symmetry.space_group_name_H-M   'P 1'
#
loop_
_entity.id
_entity.type
_entity.pdbx_description
1 polymer ?
#
loop_
_entity_poly.entity_id
_entity_poly.type
_entity_poly.pdbx_seq_one_letter_code
_entity_poly.pdbx_strand_id
1 'polypeptide(L)' 'KPEKPAEHPKYSDMVVAAIGALKERNGSSRQAIEKYIKGNYKVGDNVGVQLKLALKRMSDKGKLAHTKGVGA' A
#
# COMPACT_ATOMS: atom_id res chain seq x y z
N LYS A 1 -4.02 -23.45 17.57
CA LYS A 1 -4.17 -21.99 17.75
C LYS A 1 -4.73 -21.45 16.44
N PRO A 2 -6.03 -21.16 16.30
CA PRO A 2 -6.50 -20.60 15.04
C PRO A 2 -6.05 -19.13 15.06
N GLU A 3 -5.08 -18.80 14.22
CA GLU A 3 -4.71 -17.41 13.97
C GLU A 3 -5.99 -16.72 13.49
N LYS A 4 -6.49 -15.76 14.26
CA LYS A 4 -7.59 -14.89 13.84
C LYS A 4 -7.31 -14.50 12.39
N PRO A 5 -8.23 -14.73 11.44
CA PRO A 5 -8.00 -14.36 10.06
C PRO A 5 -7.57 -12.90 10.08
N ALA A 6 -6.35 -12.62 9.59
CA ALA A 6 -5.85 -11.26 9.57
C ALA A 6 -6.91 -10.41 8.86
N GLU A 7 -7.48 -9.43 9.57
CA GLU A 7 -8.59 -8.61 9.06
C GLU A 7 -8.18 -7.78 7.83
N HIS A 8 -6.91 -7.84 7.45
CA HIS A 8 -6.36 -7.23 6.25
C HIS A 8 -5.35 -8.17 5.56
N PRO A 9 -5.29 -8.16 4.21
CA PRO A 9 -4.25 -8.87 3.46
C PRO A 9 -2.88 -8.19 3.63
N LYS A 10 -1.84 -8.71 2.96
CA LYS A 10 -0.51 -8.11 3.02
C LYS A 10 -0.55 -6.70 2.46
N TYR A 11 0.32 -5.81 2.96
CA TYR A 11 0.43 -4.43 2.47
C TYR A 11 0.72 -4.35 0.97
N SER A 12 1.48 -5.29 0.42
CA SER A 12 1.68 -5.34 -1.04
C SER A 12 0.36 -5.52 -1.79
N ASP A 13 -0.52 -6.40 -1.33
CA ASP A 13 -1.80 -6.67 -1.98
C ASP A 13 -2.76 -5.48 -1.77
N MET A 14 -2.77 -4.89 -0.57
CA MET A 14 -3.55 -3.68 -0.28
C MET A 14 -3.13 -2.50 -1.15
N VAL A 15 -1.83 -2.35 -1.43
CA VAL A 15 -1.30 -1.29 -2.31
C VAL A 15 -1.75 -1.52 -3.75
N VAL A 16 -1.67 -2.75 -4.26
CA VAL A 16 -2.13 -3.09 -5.61
C VAL A 16 -3.63 -2.87 -5.75
N ALA A 17 -4.42 -3.29 -4.76
CA ALA A 17 -5.86 -3.03 -4.70
C ALA A 17 -6.17 -1.53 -4.68
N ALA A 18 -5.45 -0.76 -3.85
CA ALA A 18 -5.61 0.70 -3.78
C ALA A 18 -5.30 1.38 -5.13
N ILE A 19 -4.19 1.02 -5.78
CA ILE A 19 -3.81 1.57 -7.10
C ILE A 19 -4.87 1.22 -8.15
N GLY A 20 -5.36 -0.02 -8.15
CA GLY A 20 -6.41 -0.49 -9.07
C GLY A 20 -7.78 0.15 -8.82
N ALA A 21 -8.08 0.51 -7.57
CA ALA A 21 -9.33 1.16 -7.19
C ALA A 21 -9.31 2.67 -7.44
N LEU A 22 -8.20 3.34 -7.12
CA LEU A 22 -8.05 4.79 -7.27
C LEU A 22 -7.88 5.22 -8.73
N LYS A 23 -7.37 4.33 -9.60
CA LYS A 23 -7.23 4.53 -11.07
C LYS A 23 -6.68 5.92 -11.46
N GLU A 24 -5.76 6.45 -10.66
CA GLU A 24 -5.19 7.77 -10.94
C GLU A 24 -4.23 7.68 -12.12
N ARG A 25 -4.41 8.57 -13.12
CA ARG A 25 -3.62 8.59 -14.36
C ARG A 25 -2.10 8.70 -14.13
N ASN A 26 -1.69 9.25 -12.98
CA ASN A 26 -0.29 9.42 -12.60
C ASN A 26 0.17 8.39 -11.56
N GLY A 27 -0.61 7.34 -11.29
CA GLY A 27 -0.41 6.45 -10.15
C GLY A 27 -0.88 7.08 -8.84
N SER A 28 -1.11 6.24 -7.84
CA SER A 28 -1.62 6.68 -6.54
C SER A 28 -0.49 7.08 -5.61
N SER A 29 -0.60 8.26 -5.01
CA SER A 29 0.38 8.73 -4.01
C SER A 29 0.33 7.90 -2.73
N ARG A 30 1.41 7.94 -1.93
CA ARG A 30 1.45 7.26 -0.62
C ARG A 30 0.26 7.67 0.26
N GLN A 31 -0.09 8.95 0.27
CA GLN A 31 -1.20 9.47 1.07
C GLN A 31 -2.56 8.95 0.58
N ALA A 32 -2.75 8.87 -0.75
CA ALA A 32 -3.99 8.34 -1.33
C ALA A 32 -4.15 6.84 -1.01
N ILE A 33 -3.05 6.08 -1.14
CA ILE A 33 -3.03 4.66 -0.78
C ILE A 33 -3.29 4.48 0.73
N GLU A 34 -2.65 5.28 1.59
CA GLU A 34 -2.87 5.24 3.04
C GLU A 34 -4.33 5.54 3.41
N LYS A 35 -4.95 6.53 2.77
CA LYS A 35 -6.37 6.86 2.97
C LYS A 35 -7.29 5.72 2.53
N TYR A 36 -7.01 5.12 1.37
CA TYR A 36 -7.77 3.97 0.88
C TYR A 36 -7.65 2.79 1.84
N ILE A 37 -6.43 2.47 2.30
CA ILE A 37 -6.20 1.33 3.18
C ILE A 37 -6.87 1.53 4.54
N LYS A 38 -6.76 2.72 5.15
CA LYS A 38 -7.42 3.04 6.42
C LYS A 38 -8.96 3.00 6.33
N GLY A 39 -9.53 3.32 5.16
CA GLY A 39 -10.97 3.31 4.94
C GLY A 39 -11.55 1.95 4.55
N ASN A 40 -10.76 1.08 3.89
CA ASN A 40 -11.23 -0.20 3.35
C ASN A 40 -10.77 -1.42 4.17
N TYR A 41 -9.69 -1.29 4.94
CA TYR A 41 -9.13 -2.38 5.72
C TYR A 41 -8.96 -1.96 7.17
N LYS A 42 -9.07 -2.94 8.06
CA LYS A 42 -8.87 -2.71 9.50
C LYS A 42 -7.40 -2.77 9.84
N VAL A 43 -6.70 -1.69 9.52
CA VAL A 43 -5.27 -1.52 9.76
C VAL A 43 -5.01 -0.69 11.02
N GLY A 44 -3.95 -0.98 11.76
CA GLY A 44 -3.54 -0.18 12.92
C GLY A 44 -2.87 1.15 12.53
N ASP A 45 -2.52 1.98 13.52
CA ASP A 45 -1.91 3.31 13.28
C ASP A 45 -0.58 3.29 12.51
N ASN A 46 0.10 2.14 12.47
CA ASN A 46 1.41 1.98 11.84
C ASN A 46 1.39 1.86 10.29
N VAL A 47 0.25 2.16 9.64
CA VAL A 47 0.09 2.06 8.18
C VAL A 47 1.14 2.88 7.44
N GLY A 48 1.43 4.10 7.88
CA GLY A 48 2.40 4.96 7.19
C GLY A 48 3.81 4.35 7.11
N VAL A 49 4.27 3.74 8.20
CA VAL A 49 5.59 3.09 8.28
C VAL A 49 5.60 1.80 7.44
N GLN A 50 4.56 0.97 7.59
CA GLN A 50 4.45 -0.28 6.85
C GLN A 50 4.30 -0.04 5.34
N LEU A 51 3.55 0.99 4.95
CA LEU A 51 3.39 1.40 3.56
C LEU A 51 4.70 1.92 2.97
N LYS A 52 5.47 2.75 3.71
CA LYS A 52 6.80 3.19 3.25
C LYS A 52 7.74 1.99 3.03
N LEU A 53 7.77 1.05 3.96
CA LEU A 53 8.60 -0.15 3.85
C LEU A 53 8.14 -1.06 2.70
N ALA A 54 6.83 -1.24 2.53
CA ALA A 54 6.25 -2.04 1.46
C ALA A 54 6.56 -1.44 0.09
N LEU A 55 6.37 -0.13 -0.08
CA LEU A 55 6.69 0.58 -1.32
C LEU A 55 8.17 0.47 -1.66
N LYS A 56 9.07 0.67 -0.69
CA LYS A 56 10.51 0.48 -0.90
C LYS A 56 10.83 -0.94 -1.35
N ARG A 57 10.34 -1.96 -0.63
CA ARG A 57 10.56 -3.38 -0.99
C ARG A 57 9.98 -3.75 -2.35
N MET A 58 8.83 -3.18 -2.73
CA MET A 58 8.21 -3.45 -4.04
C MET A 58 8.94 -2.73 -5.17
N SER A 59 9.48 -1.55 -4.91
CA SER A 59 10.35 -0.82 -5.84
C SER A 59 11.67 -1.57 -6.05
N ASP A 60 12.32 -2.01 -4.97
CA ASP A 60 13.58 -2.77 -5.03
C ASP A 60 13.39 -4.11 -5.76
N LYS A 61 12.20 -4.72 -5.63
CA LYS A 61 11.82 -5.95 -6.36
C LYS A 61 11.38 -5.71 -7.80
N GLY A 62 11.31 -4.46 -8.26
CA GLY A 62 10.81 -4.11 -9.61
C GLY A 62 9.31 -4.40 -9.82
N LYS A 63 8.54 -4.67 -8.77
CA LYS A 63 7.10 -4.95 -8.85
C LYS A 63 6.25 -3.68 -8.94
N LEU A 64 6.79 -2.54 -8.52
CA LEU A 64 6.17 -1.22 -8.70
C LEU A 64 7.21 -0.27 -9.29
N ALA A 65 6.80 0.45 -10.34
CA ALA A 65 7.56 1.56 -10.89
C ALA A 65 7.08 2.86 -10.24
N HIS A 66 8.01 3.72 -9.84
CA HIS A 66 7.68 5.03 -9.32
C HIS A 66 7.31 5.95 -10.49
N THR A 67 6.04 6.35 -10.57
CA THR A 67 5.52 7.17 -11.68
C THR A 67 5.91 8.65 -11.56
N LYS A 68 6.03 9.17 -10.33
CA LYS A 68 6.45 10.56 -10.03
C LYS A 68 7.21 10.67 -8.71
N GLY A 69 8.45 11.17 -8.75
CA GLY A 69 9.33 11.37 -7.59
C GLY A 69 10.32 10.23 -7.40
N VAL A 70 11.55 10.37 -7.92
CA VAL A 70 12.61 9.38 -7.64
C VAL A 70 13.22 9.71 -6.28
N GLY A 71 12.64 9.18 -5.20
CA GLY A 71 13.15 9.39 -3.85
C GLY A 71 12.07 9.21 -2.77
N ALA A 72 12.39 8.40 -1.76
CA ALA A 72 11.51 8.07 -0.62
C ALA A 72 11.50 9.12 0.49
#